data_AF-A0A955SEN4-F1
#
_entry.id   AF-A0A955SEN4-F1
#
_cell.length_a   1.000
_cell.length_b   1.000
_cell.length_c   1.000
_cell.angle_alpha   90.00
_cell.angle_beta   90.00
_cell.angle_gamma   90.00
#
_symmetry.space_group_name_H-M   'P 1'
#
loop_
_entity.id
_entity.type
_entity.pdbx_description
1 polymer ?
#
loop_
_entity_poly.entity_id
_entity_poly.type
_entity_poly.pdbx_seq_one_letter_code
_entity_poly.pdbx_strand_id
1 'polypeptide(L)'
;MSSNSNAPQWRFSTIFLGALALAVGWGIRGNFGHEYGAGYAGCLSVIAVCLLSGRPDWRRRVVYFAAFGALGWGFGGSISYMQVIAYTHSGHFATQIYGFLGLYFIGFLWAAMGTAGAGFAAVADRDRLTEIFKPLLFIFGVWLFFPWMEAFFENALATAASAAADQTWNRHKSPLYWMDADYHKALTALLGLALFDLWDRRSKDSIFLPVFAAAGALGG
;
A
#
# COMPACT_ATOMS: atom_id res chain seq x y z
N MET A 1 -22.43 37.58 -23.86
CA MET A 1 -21.64 36.44 -24.38
C MET A 1 -21.12 35.63 -23.20
N SER A 2 -21.86 34.60 -22.78
CA SER A 2 -21.39 33.67 -21.74
C SER A 2 -20.29 32.80 -22.34
N SER A 3 -19.03 33.03 -21.97
CA SER A 3 -17.99 32.08 -22.34
C SER A 3 -18.30 30.76 -21.63
N ASN A 4 -18.50 29.70 -22.42
CA ASN A 4 -18.42 28.32 -21.95
C ASN A 4 -16.98 28.05 -21.49
N SER A 5 -16.57 28.65 -20.37
CA SER A 5 -15.36 28.24 -19.69
C SER A 5 -15.74 26.99 -18.90
N ASN A 6 -15.52 25.82 -19.50
CA ASN A 6 -15.55 24.57 -18.76
C ASN A 6 -14.75 24.76 -17.47
N ALA A 7 -15.34 24.32 -16.34
CA ALA A 7 -14.66 24.43 -15.06
C ALA A 7 -13.25 23.82 -15.18
N PRO A 8 -12.22 24.37 -14.50
CA PRO A 8 -10.82 24.02 -14.78
C PRO A 8 -10.51 22.51 -14.81
N GLN A 9 -11.22 21.71 -14.00
CA GLN A 9 -11.14 20.26 -13.96
C GLN A 9 -11.62 19.54 -15.25
N TRP A 10 -12.52 20.16 -16.03
CA TRP A 10 -13.06 19.62 -17.28
C TRP A 10 -12.34 20.12 -18.53
N ARG A 11 -11.29 20.94 -18.37
CA ARG A 11 -10.48 21.39 -19.50
C ARG A 11 -9.73 20.20 -20.08
N PHE A 12 -9.68 20.13 -21.41
CA PHE A 12 -8.94 19.08 -22.12
C PHE A 12 -7.49 18.97 -21.64
N SER A 13 -6.82 20.10 -21.42
CA SER A 13 -5.44 20.12 -20.90
C SER A 13 -5.31 19.44 -19.53
N THR A 14 -6.29 19.61 -18.63
CA THR A 14 -6.30 18.98 -17.31
C THR A 14 -6.40 17.46 -17.43
N ILE A 15 -7.33 16.98 -18.26
CA ILE A 15 -7.53 15.55 -18.50
C ILE A 15 -6.28 14.95 -19.17
N PHE A 16 -5.77 15.61 -20.21
CA PHE A 16 -4.61 15.16 -20.97
C PHE A 16 -3.35 15.10 -20.10
N LEU A 17 -3.05 16.16 -19.34
CA LEU A 17 -1.87 16.19 -18.48
C LEU A 17 -1.98 15.21 -17.31
N GLY A 18 -3.18 15.01 -16.75
CA GLY A 18 -3.42 13.97 -15.75
C GLY A 18 -3.18 12.56 -16.31
N ALA A 19 -3.72 12.28 -17.49
CA ALA A 19 -3.50 11.00 -18.20
C ALA A 19 -2.03 10.79 -18.57
N LEU A 20 -1.35 11.85 -19.04
CA LEU A 20 0.08 11.82 -19.37
C LEU A 20 0.92 11.55 -18.12
N ALA A 21 0.62 12.20 -17.00
CA ALA A 21 1.32 11.96 -15.74
C ALA A 21 1.16 10.49 -15.27
N LEU A 22 -0.04 9.93 -15.40
CA LEU A 22 -0.28 8.51 -15.14
C LEU A 22 0.51 7.62 -16.10
N ALA A 23 0.52 7.91 -17.40
CA ALA A 23 1.24 7.15 -18.41
C ALA A 23 2.76 7.15 -18.18
N VAL A 24 3.33 8.32 -17.86
CA VAL A 24 4.75 8.46 -17.49
C VAL A 24 5.05 7.66 -16.22
N GLY A 25 4.20 7.78 -15.21
CA GLY A 25 4.30 6.97 -13.99
C GLY A 25 4.25 5.47 -14.25
N TRP A 26 3.39 5.02 -15.18
CA TRP A 26 3.36 3.62 -15.63
C TRP A 26 4.62 3.21 -16.38
N GLY A 27 5.20 4.10 -17.18
CA GLY A 27 6.52 3.87 -17.78
C GLY A 27 7.59 3.63 -16.71
N ILE A 28 7.61 4.46 -15.65
CA ILE A 28 8.50 4.28 -14.49
C ILE A 28 8.26 2.92 -13.83
N ARG A 29 7.00 2.53 -13.63
CA ARG A 29 6.67 1.21 -13.08
C ARG A 29 7.26 0.08 -13.91
N GLY A 30 7.34 0.19 -15.24
CA GLY A 30 7.97 -0.82 -16.08
C GLY A 30 9.43 -1.13 -15.70
N ASN A 31 10.15 -0.15 -15.14
CA ASN A 31 11.54 -0.30 -14.71
C ASN A 31 11.70 -0.78 -13.26
N PHE A 32 10.79 -0.38 -12.36
CA PHE A 32 10.89 -0.71 -10.93
C PHE A 32 10.02 -1.90 -10.49
N GLY A 33 8.97 -2.21 -11.26
CA GLY A 33 8.00 -3.25 -10.95
C GLY A 33 7.12 -2.97 -9.72
N HIS A 34 6.24 -3.94 -9.43
CA HIS A 34 5.56 -4.13 -8.15
C HIS A 34 4.84 -2.88 -7.57
N GLU A 35 4.75 -2.78 -6.24
CA GLU A 35 4.03 -1.75 -5.50
C GLU A 35 4.73 -0.39 -5.60
N TYR A 36 6.06 -0.36 -5.55
CA TYR A 36 6.85 0.88 -5.60
C TYR A 36 6.66 1.62 -6.92
N GLY A 37 6.81 0.90 -8.04
CA GLY A 37 6.56 1.45 -9.36
C GLY A 37 5.12 1.94 -9.51
N ALA A 38 4.17 1.18 -8.95
CA ALA A 38 2.77 1.57 -9.00
C ALA A 38 2.49 2.86 -8.22
N GLY A 39 3.10 3.01 -7.05
CA GLY A 39 2.98 4.18 -6.19
C GLY A 39 3.45 5.47 -6.87
N TYR A 40 4.54 5.42 -7.66
CA TYR A 40 4.99 6.60 -8.42
C TYR A 40 3.92 7.12 -9.39
N ALA A 41 3.19 6.23 -10.05
CA ALA A 41 2.16 6.65 -10.99
C ALA A 41 0.93 7.22 -10.31
N GLY A 42 0.51 6.64 -9.19
CA GLY A 42 -0.53 7.23 -8.36
C GLY A 42 -0.13 8.61 -7.85
N CYS A 43 1.10 8.75 -7.33
CA CYS A 43 1.64 10.01 -6.84
C CYS A 43 1.59 11.11 -7.92
N LEU A 44 2.19 10.85 -9.09
CA LEU A 44 2.30 11.82 -10.18
C LEU A 44 0.94 12.20 -10.76
N SER A 45 0.08 11.21 -11.02
CA SER A 45 -1.24 11.46 -11.60
C SER A 45 -2.13 12.27 -10.67
N VAL A 46 -2.13 11.96 -9.38
CA VAL A 46 -2.97 12.64 -8.38
C VAL A 46 -2.43 14.05 -8.08
N ILE A 47 -1.11 14.26 -8.07
CA ILE A 47 -0.53 15.62 -8.03
C ILE A 47 -0.98 16.44 -9.23
N ALA A 48 -0.90 15.89 -10.45
CA ALA A 48 -1.31 16.60 -11.66
C ALA A 48 -2.79 17.00 -11.60
N VAL A 49 -3.68 16.07 -11.24
CA VAL A 49 -5.12 16.36 -11.08
C VAL A 49 -5.35 17.41 -9.98
N CYS A 50 -4.72 17.27 -8.83
CA CYS A 50 -4.83 18.21 -7.70
C CYS A 50 -4.45 19.64 -8.14
N LEU A 51 -3.29 19.81 -8.78
CA LEU A 51 -2.81 21.12 -9.21
C LEU A 51 -3.66 21.73 -10.33
N LEU A 52 -4.14 20.92 -11.28
CA LEU A 52 -4.88 21.39 -12.45
C LEU A 52 -6.39 21.54 -12.22
N SER A 53 -6.93 20.97 -11.13
CA SER A 53 -8.36 21.06 -10.76
C SER A 53 -8.90 22.47 -10.57
N GLY A 54 -8.02 23.47 -10.35
CA GLY A 54 -8.42 24.83 -10.01
C GLY A 54 -8.97 25.00 -8.59
N ARG A 55 -8.87 23.96 -7.73
CA ARG A 55 -9.30 23.95 -6.32
C ARG A 55 -8.17 24.43 -5.40
N PRO A 56 -8.24 25.64 -4.81
CA PRO A 56 -7.19 26.15 -3.93
C PRO A 56 -7.04 25.31 -2.65
N ASP A 57 -8.14 24.77 -2.14
CA ASP A 57 -8.17 23.89 -0.98
C ASP A 57 -7.46 22.56 -1.23
N TRP A 58 -7.60 21.97 -2.43
CA TRP A 58 -6.86 20.75 -2.81
C TRP A 58 -5.36 21.06 -2.95
N ARG A 59 -5.01 22.16 -3.63
CA ARG A 59 -3.62 22.59 -3.81
C ARG A 59 -2.87 22.75 -2.48
N ARG A 60 -3.52 23.31 -1.45
CA ARG A 60 -2.93 23.45 -0.10
C ARG A 60 -2.62 22.10 0.57
N ARG A 61 -3.23 21.01 0.10
CA ARG A 61 -3.10 19.66 0.64
C ARG A 61 -2.42 18.70 -0.35
N VAL A 62 -1.72 19.21 -1.37
CA VAL A 62 -1.11 18.42 -2.45
C VAL A 62 -0.22 17.27 -1.95
N VAL A 63 0.43 17.44 -0.80
CA VAL A 63 1.27 16.40 -0.19
C VAL A 63 0.44 15.21 0.29
N TYR A 64 -0.76 15.43 0.84
CA TYR A 64 -1.68 14.34 1.20
C TYR A 64 -2.19 13.62 -0.05
N PHE A 65 -2.54 14.38 -1.09
CA PHE A 65 -2.90 13.83 -2.39
C PHE A 65 -1.79 12.95 -2.98
N ALA A 66 -0.54 13.40 -2.92
CA ALA A 66 0.62 12.64 -3.35
C ALA A 66 0.77 11.35 -2.52
N ALA A 67 0.75 11.44 -1.19
CA ALA A 67 0.92 10.31 -0.29
C ALA A 67 -0.18 9.25 -0.46
N PHE A 68 -1.45 9.66 -0.42
CA PHE A 68 -2.57 8.71 -0.54
C PHE A 68 -2.76 8.22 -1.98
N GLY A 69 -2.42 9.02 -2.99
CA GLY A 69 -2.34 8.56 -4.37
C GLY A 69 -1.28 7.48 -4.54
N ALA A 70 -0.09 7.68 -3.95
CA ALA A 70 0.98 6.68 -3.97
C ALA A 70 0.59 5.40 -3.23
N LEU A 71 0.00 5.51 -2.04
CA LEU A 71 -0.43 4.36 -1.24
C LEU A 71 -1.53 3.56 -1.94
N GLY A 72 -2.57 4.24 -2.48
CA GLY A 72 -3.69 3.55 -3.12
C GLY A 72 -3.28 2.79 -4.39
N TRP A 73 -2.47 3.42 -5.26
CA TRP A 73 -1.95 2.74 -6.45
C TRP A 73 -0.88 1.71 -6.12
N GLY A 74 -0.05 1.97 -5.11
CA GLY A 74 0.95 1.03 -4.61
C GLY A 74 0.31 -0.26 -4.12
N PHE A 75 -0.75 -0.15 -3.31
CA PHE A 75 -1.52 -1.29 -2.84
C PHE A 75 -2.17 -2.05 -4.00
N GLY A 76 -2.76 -1.34 -4.98
CA GLY A 76 -3.19 -1.95 -6.23
C GLY A 76 -2.09 -2.73 -6.92
N GLY A 77 -0.88 -2.15 -7.01
CA GLY A 77 0.29 -2.73 -7.65
C GLY A 77 0.68 -4.13 -7.17
N SER A 78 0.22 -4.57 -6.00
CA SER A 78 0.45 -5.91 -5.44
C SER A 78 -0.37 -7.03 -6.13
N ILE A 79 -1.45 -6.69 -6.85
CA ILE A 79 -2.29 -7.70 -7.52
C ILE A 79 -1.54 -8.25 -8.73
N SER A 80 -1.37 -9.57 -8.78
CA SER A 80 -0.76 -10.29 -9.91
C SER A 80 -1.71 -10.36 -11.12
N TYR A 81 -1.20 -10.14 -12.33
CA TYR A 81 -2.04 -10.13 -13.53
C TYR A 81 -1.36 -10.66 -14.80
N MET A 82 -0.09 -11.06 -14.78
CA MET A 82 0.60 -11.56 -15.99
C MET A 82 -0.05 -12.80 -16.57
N GLN A 83 -0.53 -13.72 -15.73
CA GLN A 83 -1.28 -14.89 -16.19
C GLN A 83 -2.58 -14.48 -16.90
N VAL A 84 -3.25 -13.44 -16.40
CA VAL A 84 -4.49 -12.89 -16.98
C VAL A 84 -4.22 -12.26 -18.34
N ILE A 85 -3.09 -11.55 -18.47
CA ILE A 85 -2.61 -11.04 -19.77
C ILE A 85 -2.36 -12.19 -20.75
N ALA A 86 -1.73 -13.28 -20.33
CA ALA A 86 -1.44 -14.39 -21.23
C ALA A 86 -2.71 -14.95 -21.91
N TYR A 87 -3.86 -14.94 -21.21
CA TYR A 87 -5.12 -15.37 -21.78
C TYR A 87 -5.62 -14.49 -22.94
N THR A 88 -5.28 -13.20 -23.00
CA THR A 88 -5.65 -12.34 -24.15
C THR A 88 -4.96 -12.76 -25.46
N HIS A 89 -3.88 -13.53 -25.35
CA HIS A 89 -3.10 -14.06 -26.48
C HIS A 89 -3.31 -15.56 -26.74
N SER A 90 -4.27 -16.20 -26.06
CA SER A 90 -4.43 -17.67 -26.06
C SER A 90 -4.96 -18.31 -27.36
N GLY A 91 -5.30 -17.53 -28.40
CA GLY A 91 -5.83 -18.05 -29.66
C GLY A 91 -7.26 -18.64 -29.61
N HIS A 92 -7.83 -18.81 -28.41
CA HIS A 92 -9.19 -19.28 -28.20
C HIS A 92 -10.09 -18.14 -27.70
N PHE A 93 -11.22 -17.91 -28.38
CA PHE A 93 -12.09 -16.76 -28.13
C PHE A 93 -12.56 -16.66 -26.67
N ALA A 94 -12.98 -17.77 -26.06
CA ALA A 94 -13.50 -17.78 -24.68
C ALA A 94 -12.44 -17.35 -23.65
N THR A 95 -11.22 -17.86 -23.78
CA THR A 95 -10.10 -17.49 -22.89
C THR A 95 -9.61 -16.08 -23.17
N GLN A 96 -9.67 -15.60 -24.41
CA GLN A 96 -9.38 -14.19 -24.71
C GLN A 96 -10.37 -13.23 -24.05
N ILE A 97 -11.67 -13.52 -24.12
CA ILE A 97 -12.70 -12.76 -23.39
C ILE A 97 -12.40 -12.78 -21.89
N TYR A 98 -12.10 -13.95 -21.33
CA TYR A 98 -11.72 -14.06 -19.92
C TYR A 98 -10.51 -13.17 -19.58
N GLY A 99 -9.47 -13.19 -20.41
CA GLY A 99 -8.28 -12.34 -20.23
C GLY A 99 -8.63 -10.84 -20.26
N PHE A 100 -9.41 -10.38 -21.24
CA PHE A 100 -9.81 -8.97 -21.33
C PHE A 100 -10.73 -8.53 -20.19
N LEU A 101 -11.70 -9.36 -19.81
CA LEU A 101 -12.58 -9.08 -18.67
C LEU A 101 -11.78 -9.06 -17.37
N GLY A 102 -10.89 -10.04 -17.16
CA GLY A 102 -10.02 -10.09 -16.01
C GLY A 102 -9.14 -8.84 -15.91
N LEU A 103 -8.53 -8.42 -17.03
CA LEU A 103 -7.76 -7.17 -17.09
C LEU A 103 -8.60 -5.93 -16.79
N TYR A 104 -9.83 -5.87 -17.29
CA TYR A 104 -10.75 -4.79 -16.97
C TYR A 104 -11.02 -4.71 -15.46
N PHE A 105 -11.35 -5.84 -14.82
CA PHE A 105 -11.61 -5.86 -13.38
C PHE A 105 -10.36 -5.54 -12.55
N ILE A 106 -9.20 -6.08 -12.93
CA ILE A 106 -7.94 -5.78 -12.24
C ILE A 106 -7.59 -4.30 -12.38
N GLY A 107 -7.68 -3.76 -13.60
CA GLY A 107 -7.45 -2.34 -13.87
C GLY A 107 -8.42 -1.43 -13.11
N PHE A 108 -9.70 -1.83 -13.03
CA PHE A 108 -10.69 -1.16 -12.21
C PHE A 108 -10.31 -1.17 -10.73
N LEU A 109 -9.95 -2.33 -10.16
CA LEU A 109 -9.57 -2.44 -8.75
C LEU A 109 -8.35 -1.56 -8.42
N TRP A 110 -7.35 -1.54 -9.30
CA TRP A 110 -6.20 -0.65 -9.17
C TRP A 110 -6.61 0.82 -9.14
N ALA A 111 -7.36 1.25 -10.15
CA ALA A 111 -7.81 2.62 -10.26
C ALA A 111 -8.75 3.00 -9.11
N ALA A 112 -9.61 2.08 -8.65
CA ALA A 112 -10.55 2.31 -7.55
C ALA A 112 -9.82 2.55 -6.22
N MET A 113 -8.84 1.71 -5.86
CA MET A 113 -8.08 1.89 -4.62
C MET A 113 -7.21 3.15 -4.67
N GLY A 114 -6.59 3.38 -5.82
CA GLY A 114 -5.84 4.59 -6.10
C GLY A 114 -6.67 5.87 -5.97
N THR A 115 -7.82 5.92 -6.63
CA THR A 115 -8.74 7.07 -6.57
C THR A 115 -9.42 7.19 -5.22
N ALA A 116 -9.63 6.10 -4.47
CA ALA A 116 -10.10 6.15 -3.09
C ALA A 116 -9.10 6.88 -2.18
N GLY A 117 -7.79 6.65 -2.35
CA GLY A 117 -6.76 7.40 -1.63
C GLY A 117 -6.79 8.90 -1.97
N ALA A 118 -6.87 9.24 -3.25
CA ALA A 118 -7.02 10.64 -3.68
C ALA A 118 -8.33 11.29 -3.17
N GLY A 119 -9.43 10.53 -3.18
CA GLY A 119 -10.72 10.95 -2.66
C GLY A 119 -10.70 11.19 -1.15
N PHE A 120 -10.00 10.34 -0.40
CA PHE A 120 -9.77 10.55 1.03
C PHE A 120 -9.03 11.87 1.29
N ALA A 121 -7.96 12.16 0.54
CA ALA A 121 -7.24 13.44 0.62
C ALA A 121 -8.13 14.65 0.26
N ALA A 122 -9.08 14.47 -0.65
CA ALA A 122 -9.99 15.52 -1.10
C ALA A 122 -11.11 15.84 -0.10
N VAL A 123 -11.65 14.82 0.58
CA VAL A 123 -12.88 14.92 1.37
C VAL A 123 -12.62 14.96 2.88
N ALA A 124 -11.58 14.28 3.36
CA ALA A 124 -11.30 14.23 4.79
C ALA A 124 -10.93 15.62 5.33
N ASP A 125 -11.40 15.92 6.54
CA ASP A 125 -10.95 17.08 7.29
C ASP A 125 -9.48 16.92 7.71
N ARG A 126 -8.87 18.02 8.16
CA ARG A 126 -7.46 18.04 8.52
C ARG A 126 -7.16 17.09 9.67
N ASP A 127 -8.06 17.00 10.65
CA ASP A 127 -7.83 16.22 11.85
C ASP A 127 -7.76 14.74 11.48
N ARG A 128 -8.73 14.23 10.72
CA ARG A 128 -8.71 12.87 10.16
C ARG A 128 -7.46 12.58 9.31
N LEU A 129 -7.06 13.53 8.46
CA LEU A 129 -5.85 13.38 7.63
C LEU A 129 -4.58 13.27 8.49
N THR A 130 -4.54 13.94 9.65
CA THR A 130 -3.38 13.89 10.54
C THR A 130 -3.44 12.72 11.52
N GLU A 131 -4.62 12.31 11.97
CA GLU A 131 -4.80 11.25 12.96
C GLU A 131 -4.31 9.89 12.45
N ILE A 132 -4.49 9.60 11.16
CA ILE A 132 -4.01 8.36 10.54
C ILE A 132 -2.49 8.19 10.60
N PHE A 133 -1.73 9.28 10.74
CA PHE A 133 -0.27 9.18 10.87
C PHE A 133 0.16 8.63 12.22
N LYS A 134 -0.65 8.75 13.28
CA LYS A 134 -0.32 8.18 14.60
C LYS A 134 -0.20 6.65 14.55
N PRO A 135 -1.22 5.87 14.11
CA PRO A 135 -1.08 4.43 13.97
C PRO A 135 -0.02 4.03 12.94
N LEU A 136 0.13 4.80 11.85
CA LEU A 136 1.20 4.54 10.87
C LEU A 136 2.60 4.66 11.49
N LEU A 137 2.84 5.64 12.36
CA LEU A 137 4.13 5.79 13.06
C LEU A 137 4.41 4.60 13.98
N PHE A 138 3.39 4.01 14.62
CA PHE A 138 3.55 2.79 15.40
C PHE A 138 3.90 1.59 14.51
N ILE A 139 3.22 1.44 13.37
CA ILE A 139 3.55 0.39 12.39
C ILE A 139 5.00 0.54 11.91
N PHE A 140 5.40 1.75 11.50
CA PHE A 140 6.78 2.01 11.07
C PHE A 140 7.78 1.84 12.22
N GLY A 141 7.41 2.20 13.45
CA GLY A 141 8.24 1.98 14.64
C GLY A 141 8.49 0.49 14.89
N VAL A 142 7.45 -0.34 14.79
CA VAL A 142 7.60 -1.79 14.87
C VAL A 142 8.47 -2.29 13.73
N TRP A 143 8.20 -1.91 12.48
CA TRP A 143 9.01 -2.36 11.34
C TRP A 143 10.47 -1.92 11.39
N LEU A 144 10.77 -0.77 11.99
CA LEU A 144 12.14 -0.29 12.19
C LEU A 144 12.86 -1.09 13.29
N PHE A 145 12.15 -1.42 14.37
CA PHE A 145 12.72 -2.11 15.53
C PHE A 145 12.80 -3.63 15.34
N PHE A 146 11.83 -4.22 14.64
CA PHE A 146 11.67 -5.67 14.53
C PHE A 146 12.92 -6.41 14.03
N PRO A 147 13.65 -5.95 13.01
CA PRO A 147 14.86 -6.62 12.54
C PRO A 147 15.96 -6.73 13.62
N TRP A 148 16.05 -5.75 14.52
CA TRP A 148 17.01 -5.78 15.63
C TRP A 148 16.64 -6.84 16.66
N MET A 149 15.34 -6.96 16.94
CA MET A 149 14.80 -7.98 17.83
C MET A 149 15.00 -9.38 17.23
N GLU A 150 14.73 -9.56 15.94
CA GLU A 150 14.96 -10.81 15.22
C GLU A 150 16.43 -11.23 15.26
N ALA A 151 17.35 -10.30 14.94
CA ALA A 151 18.78 -10.56 15.01
C ALA A 151 19.26 -10.92 16.43
N PHE A 152 18.68 -10.31 17.47
CA PHE A 152 18.97 -10.66 18.86
C PHE A 152 18.54 -12.10 19.17
N PHE A 153 17.32 -12.49 18.81
CA PHE A 153 16.82 -13.85 19.04
C PHE A 153 17.56 -14.89 18.21
N GLU A 154 17.91 -14.59 16.95
CA GLU A 154 18.74 -15.45 16.11
C GLU A 154 20.08 -15.74 16.77
N ASN A 155 20.78 -14.71 17.26
CA ASN A 155 22.07 -14.89 17.93
C ASN A 155 21.93 -15.67 19.25
N ALA A 156 20.87 -15.40 20.04
CA ALA A 156 20.62 -16.13 21.27
C ALA A 156 20.32 -17.61 21.02
N LEU A 157 19.49 -17.92 20.02
CA LEU A 157 19.14 -19.28 19.62
C LEU A 157 20.30 -20.01 18.95
N ALA A 158 21.11 -19.33 18.13
CA ALA A 158 22.32 -19.88 17.51
C ALA A 158 23.43 -20.19 18.53
N THR A 159 23.42 -19.50 19.68
CA THR A 159 24.32 -19.83 20.79
C THR A 159 23.85 -21.10 21.53
N ALA A 160 22.55 -21.42 21.48
CA ALA A 160 21.94 -22.58 22.13
C ALA A 160 21.84 -23.82 21.22
N ALA A 161 21.67 -23.62 19.92
CA ALA A 161 21.64 -24.65 18.89
C ALA A 161 22.74 -24.31 17.89
N SER A 162 23.67 -25.21 17.64
CA SER A 162 24.88 -25.05 16.80
C SER A 162 24.64 -24.74 15.30
N ALA A 163 23.56 -24.04 14.96
CA ALA A 163 23.25 -23.49 13.67
C ALA A 163 23.61 -22.00 13.71
N ALA A 164 24.80 -21.65 13.23
CA ALA A 164 25.15 -20.26 12.96
C ALA A 164 24.11 -19.66 12.00
N ALA A 165 23.68 -18.42 12.26
CA ALA A 165 22.76 -17.67 11.42
C ALA A 165 23.33 -17.56 9.99
N ASP A 166 22.94 -18.50 9.12
CA ASP A 166 23.44 -18.56 7.76
C ASP A 166 22.59 -17.65 6.87
N GLN A 167 23.15 -16.47 6.53
CA GLN A 167 22.56 -15.50 5.61
C GLN A 167 22.83 -15.86 4.13
N THR A 168 23.37 -17.06 3.86
CA THR A 168 23.54 -17.58 2.50
C THR A 168 22.34 -18.41 2.05
N TRP A 169 22.50 -19.19 0.99
CA TRP A 169 21.46 -20.03 0.38
C TRP A 169 20.92 -21.12 1.32
N ASN A 170 21.52 -21.30 2.50
CA ASN A 170 21.02 -22.19 3.55
C ASN A 170 20.10 -21.51 4.58
N ARG A 171 19.59 -20.29 4.33
CA ARG A 171 18.65 -19.60 5.23
C ARG A 171 17.48 -20.47 5.68
N HIS A 172 17.02 -21.38 4.83
CA HIS A 172 15.99 -22.39 5.12
C HIS A 172 16.32 -23.36 6.26
N LYS A 173 17.60 -23.45 6.68
CA LYS A 173 18.05 -24.27 7.82
C LYS A 173 17.95 -23.53 9.15
N SER A 174 17.70 -22.22 9.13
CA SER A 174 17.49 -21.43 10.34
C SER A 174 16.17 -21.85 11.01
N PRO A 175 16.14 -22.07 12.34
CA PRO A 175 14.90 -22.26 13.08
C PRO A 175 13.91 -21.09 12.94
N LEU A 176 14.39 -19.92 12.51
CA LEU A 176 13.59 -18.71 12.29
C LEU A 176 13.25 -18.46 10.81
N TYR A 177 13.52 -19.41 9.90
CA TYR A 177 13.21 -19.27 8.47
C TYR A 177 11.75 -18.90 8.18
N TRP A 178 10.82 -19.37 9.01
CA TRP A 178 9.39 -19.06 8.89
C TRP A 178 9.04 -17.58 9.16
N MET A 179 9.97 -16.79 9.74
CA MET A 179 9.83 -15.34 9.88
C MET A 179 10.08 -14.59 8.56
N ASP A 180 10.71 -15.23 7.57
CA ASP A 180 10.96 -14.64 6.25
C ASP A 180 9.70 -14.60 5.36
N ALA A 181 8.57 -15.14 5.83
CA ALA A 181 7.33 -15.22 5.06
C ALA A 181 6.61 -13.87 4.91
N ASP A 182 5.93 -13.64 3.79
CA ASP A 182 5.27 -12.35 3.52
C ASP A 182 4.15 -11.98 4.52
N TYR A 183 3.51 -12.96 5.17
CA TYR A 183 2.52 -12.70 6.22
C TYR A 183 3.15 -12.04 7.46
N HIS A 184 4.47 -12.12 7.62
CA HIS A 184 5.20 -11.54 8.74
C HIS A 184 5.08 -10.02 8.78
N LYS A 185 5.19 -9.35 7.62
CA LYS A 185 5.01 -7.88 7.52
C LYS A 185 3.59 -7.45 7.88
N ALA A 186 2.60 -8.26 7.49
CA ALA A 186 1.21 -8.03 7.87
C ALA A 186 0.98 -8.21 9.37
N LEU A 187 1.53 -9.28 9.97
CA LEU A 187 1.42 -9.57 11.39
C LEU A 187 2.08 -8.48 12.24
N THR A 188 3.28 -8.04 11.87
CA THR A 188 3.99 -6.95 12.57
C THR A 188 3.29 -5.60 12.41
N ALA A 189 2.62 -5.35 11.29
CA ALA A 189 1.75 -4.19 11.14
C ALA A 189 0.52 -4.25 12.07
N LEU A 190 -0.12 -5.42 12.18
CA LEU A 190 -1.21 -5.63 13.14
C LEU A 190 -0.73 -5.46 14.58
N LEU A 191 0.48 -5.93 14.90
CA LEU A 191 1.11 -5.69 16.21
C LEU A 191 1.31 -4.19 16.46
N GLY A 192 1.85 -3.45 15.48
CA GLY A 192 1.99 -1.99 15.58
C GLY A 192 0.65 -1.29 15.80
N LEU A 193 -0.40 -1.71 15.10
CA LEU A 193 -1.74 -1.19 15.30
C LEU A 193 -2.31 -1.53 16.69
N ALA A 194 -2.08 -2.75 17.19
CA ALA A 194 -2.50 -3.16 18.53
C ALA A 194 -1.76 -2.39 19.63
N LEU A 195 -0.46 -2.12 19.44
CA LEU A 195 0.34 -1.28 20.34
C LEU A 195 -0.17 0.17 20.33
N PHE A 196 -0.52 0.70 19.15
CA PHE A 196 -1.14 2.02 19.06
C PHE A 196 -2.48 2.04 19.79
N ASP A 197 -3.36 1.05 19.57
CA ASP A 197 -4.66 0.95 20.23
C ASP A 197 -4.50 0.83 21.76
N LEU A 198 -3.53 0.05 22.23
CA LEU A 198 -3.16 -0.03 23.65
C LEU A 198 -2.72 1.32 24.23
N TRP A 199 -1.92 2.07 23.47
CA TRP A 199 -1.39 3.36 23.89
C TRP A 199 -2.45 4.46 23.88
N ASP A 200 -3.30 4.48 22.84
CA ASP A 200 -4.36 5.48 22.65
C ASP A 200 -5.53 5.24 23.61
N ARG A 201 -5.79 3.98 24.00
CA ARG A 201 -6.75 3.62 25.04
C ARG A 201 -6.27 4.09 26.42
N ARG A 202 -6.65 5.31 26.78
CA ARG A 202 -6.79 5.68 28.20
C ARG A 202 -7.96 4.89 28.83
N SER A 203 -7.65 3.73 29.40
CA SER A 203 -8.40 3.08 30.50
C SER A 203 -9.86 2.64 30.21
N LYS A 204 -10.06 1.34 29.92
CA LYS A 204 -11.07 0.48 30.58
C LYS A 204 -10.93 -1.01 30.24
N ASP A 205 -10.57 -1.36 29.00
CA ASP A 205 -10.59 -2.76 28.53
C ASP A 205 -9.21 -3.34 28.16
N SER A 206 -8.12 -2.62 28.47
CA SER A 206 -6.74 -3.06 28.19
C SER A 206 -6.40 -4.42 28.82
N ILE A 207 -7.05 -4.78 29.92
CA ILE A 207 -6.85 -6.05 30.63
C ILE A 207 -7.32 -7.28 29.83
N PHE A 208 -8.20 -7.12 28.85
CA PHE A 208 -8.70 -8.23 28.02
C PHE A 208 -7.80 -8.53 26.82
N LEU A 209 -6.89 -7.62 26.45
CA LEU A 209 -5.98 -7.83 25.31
C LEU A 209 -5.02 -9.02 25.50
N PRO A 210 -4.40 -9.25 26.68
CA PRO A 210 -3.65 -10.48 26.95
C PRO A 210 -4.51 -11.74 26.84
N VAL A 211 -5.79 -11.65 27.23
CA VAL A 211 -6.74 -12.78 27.16
C VAL A 211 -7.08 -13.11 25.70
N PHE A 212 -7.36 -12.10 24.87
CA PHE A 212 -7.61 -12.31 23.44
C PHE A 212 -6.35 -12.79 22.70
N ALA A 213 -5.18 -12.25 23.04
CA ALA A 213 -3.91 -12.71 22.49
C ALA A 213 -3.62 -14.17 22.86
N ALA A 214 -3.83 -14.56 24.14
CA ALA A 214 -3.68 -15.93 24.59
C ALA A 214 -4.70 -16.88 23.94
N ALA A 215 -5.96 -16.47 23.83
CA ALA A 215 -6.99 -17.25 23.15
C ALA A 215 -6.69 -17.44 21.66
N GLY A 216 -6.21 -16.40 20.98
CA GLY A 216 -5.75 -16.48 19.59
C GLY A 216 -4.55 -17.41 19.43
N ALA A 217 -3.57 -17.34 20.34
CA ALA A 217 -2.39 -18.20 20.32
C ALA A 217 -2.69 -19.68 20.63
N LEU A 218 -3.77 -19.97 21.37
CA LEU A 218 -4.22 -21.33 21.67
C LEU A 218 -5.14 -21.92 20.58
N GLY A 219 -5.77 -21.07 19.76
CA GLY A 219 -6.75 -21.48 18.75
C GLY A 219 -6.23 -21.50 17.31
N GLY A 220 -5.05 -20.94 17.04
CA GLY A 220 -4.35 -21.00 15.75
C GLY A 220 -3.29 -22.09 15.75
#